data_AF-A0A7X8IXL8-F1
#
_entry.id   AF-A0A7X8IXL8-F1
#
_cell.length_a   1.000
_cell.length_b   1.000
_cell.length_c   1.000
_cell.angle_alpha   90.00
_cell.angle_beta   90.00
_cell.angle_gamma   90.00
#
_symmetry.space_group_name_H-M   'P 1'
#
loop_
_entity.id
_entity.type
_entity.pdbx_description
1 polymer ?
#
loop_
_entity_poly.entity_id
_entity_poly.type
_entity_poly.pdbx_seq_one_letter_code
_entity_poly.pdbx_strand_id
1 'polypeptide(L)' 'AELFSKLLSLDPGNCEVFCNRAVAHLYNNQEDRAKEDIQTALKINPNDPVALSIKEELEKKY' A
#
# COMPACT_ATOMS: atom_id res chain seq x y z
N ALA A 1 -4.43 -10.54 -5.71
CA ALA A 1 -5.33 -9.78 -4.82
C ALA A 1 -5.74 -10.58 -3.58
N GLU A 2 -6.26 -11.81 -3.72
CA GLU A 2 -6.74 -12.59 -2.55
C GLU A 2 -5.67 -12.97 -1.52
N LEU A 3 -4.44 -13.24 -1.96
CA LEU A 3 -3.33 -13.59 -1.07
C LEU A 3 -3.05 -12.49 -0.03
N PHE A 4 -3.07 -11.22 -0.44
CA PHE A 4 -2.83 -10.10 0.46
C PHE A 4 -3.93 -9.95 1.50
N SER A 5 -5.20 -10.13 1.11
CA SER A 5 -6.31 -10.10 2.07
C SER A 5 -6.18 -11.21 3.12
N LYS A 6 -5.71 -12.40 2.72
CA LYS A 6 -5.41 -13.48 3.66
C LYS A 6 -4.23 -13.16 4.57
N LEU A 7 -3.14 -12.59 4.05
CA LEU A 7 -2.01 -12.15 4.87
C LEU A 7 -2.42 -11.09 5.89
N LEU A 8 -3.23 -10.11 5.48
CA LEU A 8 -3.77 -9.08 6.37
C LEU A 8 -4.75 -9.63 7.41
N SER A 9 -5.46 -10.73 7.13
CA SER A 9 -6.28 -11.40 8.15
C SER A 9 -5.44 -12.10 9.23
N LEU A 10 -4.20 -12.50 8.90
CA LEU A 10 -3.28 -13.13 9.83
C LEU A 10 -2.49 -12.10 10.63
N ASP A 11 -2.08 -11.02 9.98
CA ASP A 11 -1.39 -9.88 10.59
C ASP A 11 -1.90 -8.55 10.01
N PRO A 12 -2.93 -7.94 10.62
CA PRO A 12 -3.48 -6.67 10.17
C PRO A 12 -2.53 -5.49 10.36
N GLY A 13 -1.48 -5.64 11.19
CA GLY A 13 -0.49 -4.61 11.49
C GLY A 13 0.71 -4.61 10.55
N ASN A 14 0.69 -5.46 9.51
CA ASN A 14 1.84 -5.58 8.62
C ASN A 14 1.82 -4.51 7.51
N CYS A 15 2.54 -3.41 7.76
CA CYS A 15 2.74 -2.32 6.81
C CYS A 15 3.25 -2.80 5.45
N GLU A 16 4.17 -3.78 5.43
CA GLU A 16 4.79 -4.29 4.20
C GLU A 16 3.76 -4.96 3.27
N VAL A 17 2.76 -5.64 3.84
CA VAL A 17 1.69 -6.27 3.06
C VAL A 17 0.83 -5.23 2.35
N PHE A 18 0.54 -4.10 3.01
CA PHE A 18 -0.16 -2.97 2.37
C PHE A 18 0.70 -2.33 1.26
N CYS A 19 2.00 -2.12 1.49
CA CYS A 19 2.91 -1.60 0.45
C CYS A 19 2.95 -2.52 -0.78
N ASN A 20 3.12 -3.82 -0.57
CA ASN A 20 3.16 -4.80 -1.65
C ASN A 20 1.83 -4.88 -2.43
N ARG A 21 0.70 -4.77 -1.73
CA ARG A 21 -0.62 -4.73 -2.37
C ARG A 21 -0.83 -3.43 -3.16
N ALA A 22 -0.39 -2.29 -2.64
CA ALA A 22 -0.44 -1.01 -3.33
C ALA A 22 0.35 -1.04 -4.65
N VAL A 23 1.57 -1.59 -4.63
CA VAL A 23 2.39 -1.79 -5.84
C VAL A 23 1.66 -2.68 -6.86
N ALA A 24 1.06 -3.79 -6.42
CA ALA A 24 0.26 -4.64 -7.31
C ALA A 24 -0.97 -3.92 -7.90
N HIS A 25 -1.59 -3.00 -7.15
CA HIS A 25 -2.66 -2.15 -7.65
C HIS A 25 -2.15 -1.12 -8.67
N LEU A 26 -0.99 -0.50 -8.44
CA LEU A 26 -0.34 0.41 -9.39
C LEU A 26 -0.08 -0.27 -10.74
N TYR A 27 0.49 -1.47 -10.74
CA TYR A 27 0.72 -2.24 -11.97
C TYR A 27 -0.58 -2.60 -12.72
N ASN A 28 -1.71 -2.64 -12.01
CA ASN A 28 -3.02 -2.89 -12.59
C ASN A 28 -3.81 -1.60 -12.91
N ASN A 29 -3.17 -0.43 -12.89
CA ASN A 29 -3.81 0.89 -13.06
C ASN A 29 -4.94 1.17 -12.06
N GLN A 30 -4.92 0.54 -10.88
CA GLN A 30 -5.91 0.71 -9.81
C GLN A 30 -5.39 1.72 -8.78
N GLU A 31 -5.09 2.95 -9.22
CA GLU A 31 -4.41 3.94 -8.39
C GLU A 31 -5.18 4.32 -7.12
N ASP A 32 -6.52 4.40 -7.17
CA ASP A 32 -7.33 4.72 -5.99
C ASP A 32 -7.17 3.66 -4.89
N ARG A 33 -7.11 2.37 -5.27
CA ARG A 33 -6.88 1.28 -4.33
C ARG A 33 -5.45 1.30 -3.78
N ALA A 34 -4.48 1.64 -4.62
CA ALA A 34 -3.11 1.82 -4.17
C ALA A 34 -3.00 2.95 -3.12
N LYS A 35 -3.72 4.07 -3.33
CA LYS A 35 -3.77 5.18 -2.35
C LYS A 35 -4.36 4.73 -1.01
N GLU A 36 -5.46 3.98 -1.01
CA GLU A 36 -6.06 3.45 0.22
C GLU A 36 -5.10 2.54 1.00
N ASP A 37 -4.39 1.66 0.30
CA ASP A 37 -3.39 0.77 0.89
C ASP A 37 -2.22 1.55 1.50
N ILE A 38 -1.67 2.53 0.78
CA ILE A 38 -0.58 3.36 1.28
C ILE A 38 -1.01 4.25 2.45
N GLN A 39 -2.24 4.78 2.43
CA GLN A 39 -2.78 5.49 3.60
C GLN A 39 -2.85 4.59 4.82
N THR A 40 -3.20 3.32 4.63
CA THR A 40 -3.25 2.35 5.73
C THR A 40 -1.85 1.98 6.21
N ALA A 41 -0.92 1.73 5.29
CA ALA A 41 0.50 1.49 5.59
C ALA A 41 1.09 2.63 6.45
N LEU A 42 0.87 3.88 6.05
CA LEU A 42 1.37 5.06 6.77
C LEU A 42 0.64 5.33 8.11
N LYS A 43 -0.59 4.85 8.30
CA LYS A 43 -1.23 4.86 9.62
C LYS A 43 -0.56 3.89 10.59
N ILE A 44 -0.06 2.77 10.08
CA ILE A 44 0.64 1.73 10.87
C ILE A 44 2.07 2.16 11.15
N ASN A 45 2.82 2.53 10.10
CA ASN A 45 4.18 3.06 10.20
C ASN A 45 4.30 4.36 9.39
N PRO A 46 4.16 5.53 10.04
CA PRO A 46 4.21 6.83 9.37
C PRO A 46 5.54 7.14 8.69
N ASN A 47 6.62 6.49 9.11
CA ASN A 47 7.97 6.72 8.59
C ASN A 47 8.48 5.56 7.72
N ASP A 48 7.58 4.69 7.25
CA ASP A 48 7.96 3.59 6.37
C ASP A 48 8.52 4.14 5.03
N PRO A 49 9.79 3.87 4.70
CA PRO A 49 10.42 4.47 3.53
C PRO A 49 9.79 3.99 2.22
N VAL A 50 9.27 2.76 2.19
CA VAL A 50 8.61 2.20 1.00
C VAL A 50 7.25 2.86 0.80
N ALA A 51 6.45 2.95 1.87
CA ALA A 51 5.14 3.60 1.80
C ALA A 51 5.24 5.08 1.40
N LEU A 52 6.24 5.81 1.94
CA LEU A 52 6.50 7.21 1.55
C LEU A 52 6.93 7.33 0.08
N SER A 53 7.81 6.44 -0.40
CA SER A 53 8.24 6.45 -1.81
C SER A 53 7.07 6.22 -2.77
N ILE A 54 6.19 5.26 -2.45
CA ILE A 54 5.00 4.96 -3.27
C ILE A 54 4.01 6.13 -3.20
N LYS A 55 3.84 6.76 -2.04
CA LYS A 55 3.01 7.96 -1.89
C LYS A 55 3.50 9.08 -2.80
N GLU A 56 4.80 9.36 -2.82
CA GLU A 56 5.37 10.37 -3.72
C GLU A 56 5.11 10.05 -5.20
N GLU A 57 5.21 8.78 -5.60
CA GLU A 57 4.91 8.34 -6.97
C GLU A 57 3.44 8.56 -7.33
N LEU A 58 2.52 8.25 -6.40
CA LEU A 58 1.08 8.47 -6.55
C LEU A 58 0.71 9.97 -6.65
N GLU A 59 1.48 10.84 -5.99
CA GLU A 59 1.26 12.29 -5.99
C GLU A 59 1.86 12.98 -7.24
N LYS A 60 3.01 12.50 -7.75
CA LYS A 60 3.69 13.06 -8.95
C LYS A 60 2.89 12.92 -10.25
N LYS A 61 1.87 12.07 -10.28
CA LYS A 61 1.03 11.82 -11.47
C LYS A 61 -0.08 12.85 -11.68
N TYR A 62 -0.22 13.84 -10.80
CA TYR A 62 -1.19 14.94 -10.90
C TYR A 62 -0.49 16.30 -10.93
#